data_AF-A0A9D9PAY6-F1
#
_entry.id   AF-A0A9D9PAY6-F1
#
_cell.length_a   1.000
_cell.length_b   1.000
_cell.length_c   1.000
_cell.angle_alpha   90.00
_cell.angle_beta   90.00
_cell.angle_gamma   90.00
#
_symmetry.space_group_name_H-M   'P 1'
#
loop_
_entity.id
_entity.type
_entity.pdbx_description
1 polymer ?
#
loop_
_entity_poly.entity_id
_entity_poly.type
_entity_poly.pdbx_seq_one_letter_code
_entity_poly.pdbx_strand_id
1 'polypeptide(L)'
;MLSKKKTFSGKDSKLARYILSEINNFYMGSKELVANPNETELNLEHILPQKPSGSWLDKFSKTDYKLYIYRLGNMTLLDSSTNRKIGNRSFPDKCKVFSKSKLEITKEVSEASIWSPKQIEERQEKMSRAAYQIWRLGY
;
A
#
# COMPACT_ATOMS: atom_id res chain seq x y z
N MET A 1 -7.20 33.75 -2.39
CA MET A 1 -6.50 32.72 -3.19
C MET A 1 -6.54 31.40 -2.43
N LEU A 2 -7.30 30.41 -2.90
CA LEU A 2 -7.28 29.08 -2.32
C LEU A 2 -5.91 28.45 -2.61
N SER A 3 -5.10 28.26 -1.56
CA SER A 3 -3.85 27.52 -1.63
C SER A 3 -4.10 26.17 -2.32
N LYS A 4 -3.36 25.88 -3.40
CA LYS A 4 -3.38 24.56 -4.04
C LYS A 4 -3.02 23.54 -2.96
N LYS A 5 -4.02 22.81 -2.44
CA LYS A 5 -3.79 21.70 -1.52
C LYS A 5 -2.77 20.78 -2.19
N LYS A 6 -1.58 20.62 -1.59
CA LYS A 6 -0.61 19.64 -2.05
C LYS A 6 -1.24 18.26 -1.88
N THR A 7 -1.75 17.70 -2.97
CA THR A 7 -2.28 16.34 -3.02
C THR A 7 -1.12 15.37 -3.16
N PHE A 8 -1.17 14.26 -2.43
CA PHE A 8 -0.24 13.15 -2.63
C PHE A 8 -0.25 12.70 -4.09
N SER A 9 0.94 12.57 -4.69
CA SER A 9 1.14 11.93 -5.98
C SER A 9 1.67 10.53 -5.71
N GLY A 10 0.91 9.49 -6.03
CA GLY A 10 1.38 8.10 -5.89
C GLY A 10 2.52 7.70 -6.82
N LYS A 11 3.08 8.64 -7.58
CA LYS A 11 4.34 8.47 -8.32
C LYS A 11 5.57 8.81 -7.47
N ASP A 12 5.40 9.50 -6.34
CA ASP A 12 6.49 9.78 -5.40
C ASP A 12 6.71 8.57 -4.49
N SER A 13 7.57 7.66 -4.95
CA SER A 13 7.86 6.41 -4.25
C SER A 13 8.50 6.63 -2.87
N LYS A 14 9.28 7.69 -2.70
CA LYS A 14 9.95 8.01 -1.43
C LYS A 14 8.93 8.46 -0.39
N LEU A 15 8.04 9.37 -0.77
CA LEU A 15 6.96 9.83 0.11
C LEU A 15 5.98 8.69 0.43
N ALA A 16 5.62 7.87 -0.56
CA ALA A 16 4.76 6.71 -0.35
C ALA A 16 5.36 5.71 0.66
N ARG A 17 6.65 5.37 0.50
CA ARG A 17 7.35 4.48 1.45
C ARG A 17 7.35 5.07 2.86
N TYR A 18 7.69 6.34 3.00
CA TYR A 18 7.68 7.02 4.31
C TYR A 18 6.29 6.94 4.96
N ILE A 19 5.23 7.34 4.25
CA ILE A 19 3.86 7.32 4.79
C ILE A 19 3.45 5.90 5.21
N LEU A 20 3.73 4.89 4.37
CA LEU A 20 3.40 3.50 4.67
C LEU A 20 4.20 2.96 5.87
N SER A 21 5.47 3.36 6.01
CA SER A 21 6.30 3.01 7.16
C SER A 21 5.71 3.56 8.46
N GLU A 22 5.36 4.85 8.48
CA GLU A 22 4.76 5.49 9.66
C GLU A 22 3.42 4.85 10.04
N ILE A 23 2.56 4.57 9.05
CA ILE A 23 1.29 3.88 9.29
C ILE A 23 1.51 2.47 9.82
N ASN A 24 2.47 1.72 9.26
CA ASN A 24 2.83 0.40 9.77
C ASN A 24 3.27 0.47 11.22
N ASN A 25 4.15 1.41 11.56
CA ASN A 25 4.68 1.57 12.92
C ASN A 25 3.55 1.92 13.90
N PHE A 26 2.61 2.77 13.48
CA PHE A 26 1.41 3.08 14.24
C PHE A 26 0.54 1.84 14.48
N TYR A 27 0.33 0.99 13.47
CA TYR A 27 -0.42 -0.26 13.62
C TYR A 27 0.28 -1.29 14.50
N MET A 28 1.61 -1.38 14.43
CA MET A 28 2.38 -2.31 15.26
C MET A 28 2.35 -1.92 16.74
N GLY A 29 2.31 -0.63 17.06
CA GLY A 29 2.29 -0.11 18.44
C GLY A 29 3.55 -0.40 19.27
N SER A 30 4.44 -1.28 18.78
CA SER A 30 5.72 -1.64 19.40
C SER A 30 6.85 -0.75 18.89
N LYS A 31 7.80 -0.46 19.80
CA LYS A 31 9.06 0.23 19.46
C LYS A 31 10.20 -0.74 19.11
N GLU A 32 10.00 -2.04 19.28
CA GLU A 32 11.03 -3.06 19.04
C GLU A 32 11.25 -3.32 17.54
N LEU A 33 10.23 -3.11 16.72
CA LEU A 33 10.28 -3.33 15.27
C LEU A 33 9.66 -2.13 14.55
N VAL A 34 10.47 -1.44 13.76
CA VAL A 34 10.09 -0.24 13.01
C VAL A 34 10.36 -0.50 11.53
N ALA A 35 9.40 -0.19 10.67
CA ALA A 35 9.55 -0.24 9.23
C ALA A 35 10.54 0.83 8.75
N ASN A 36 11.72 0.42 8.31
CA ASN A 36 12.72 1.31 7.72
C ASN A 36 12.33 1.67 6.28
N PRO A 37 12.04 2.94 5.94
CA PRO A 37 11.67 3.34 4.58
C PRO A 37 12.84 3.26 3.57
N ASN A 38 14.00 2.75 3.96
CA ASN A 38 15.14 2.50 3.08
C ASN A 38 14.76 1.60 1.91
N GLU A 39 14.94 2.11 0.70
CA GLU A 39 14.52 1.44 -0.53
C GLU A 39 15.35 0.22 -0.90
N THR A 40 16.54 0.04 -0.33
CA THR A 40 17.33 -1.18 -0.55
C THR A 40 16.75 -2.37 0.22
N GLU A 41 16.07 -2.09 1.33
CA GLU A 41 15.48 -3.08 2.25
C GLU A 41 14.00 -3.29 1.95
N LEU A 42 13.21 -2.20 1.96
CA LEU A 42 11.76 -2.21 1.75
C LEU A 42 11.39 -1.51 0.45
N ASN A 43 10.80 -2.29 -0.45
CA ASN A 43 10.28 -1.80 -1.72
C ASN A 43 8.80 -1.45 -1.60
N LEU A 44 8.39 -0.49 -2.44
CA LEU A 44 7.00 -0.17 -2.66
C LEU A 44 6.42 -1.22 -3.60
N GLU A 45 5.48 -2.03 -3.12
CA GLU A 45 4.78 -3.02 -3.91
C GLU A 45 3.38 -2.52 -4.29
N HIS A 46 3.00 -2.71 -5.55
CA HIS A 46 1.67 -2.40 -6.07
C HIS A 46 0.81 -3.66 -6.04
N ILE A 47 -0.26 -3.66 -5.24
CA ILE A 47 -1.12 -4.83 -5.06
C ILE A 47 -1.82 -5.17 -6.39
N LEU A 48 -2.60 -4.24 -6.95
CA LEU A 48 -2.91 -4.20 -8.39
C LEU A 48 -1.63 -3.83 -9.14
N PRO A 49 -1.07 -4.71 -10.01
CA PRO A 49 0.20 -4.46 -10.66
C PRO A 49 0.16 -3.28 -11.66
N GLN A 50 1.31 -2.62 -11.87
CA GLN A 50 1.45 -1.56 -12.89
C GLN A 50 1.31 -2.06 -14.33
N LYS A 51 1.50 -3.37 -14.55
CA LYS A 51 1.26 -4.04 -15.83
C LYS A 51 0.32 -5.21 -15.55
N PRO A 52 -0.98 -4.97 -15.30
CA PRO A 52 -1.91 -6.01 -14.92
C PRO A 52 -2.12 -6.98 -16.09
N SER A 53 -2.29 -8.25 -15.78
CA SER A 53 -2.56 -9.32 -16.73
C SER A 53 -3.44 -10.38 -16.08
N GLY A 54 -4.03 -11.28 -16.88
CA GLY A 54 -4.87 -12.37 -16.39
C GLY A 54 -6.04 -11.86 -15.55
N SER A 55 -6.27 -12.49 -14.39
CA SER A 55 -7.41 -12.24 -13.51
C SER A 55 -7.57 -10.79 -13.03
N TRP A 56 -6.51 -9.97 -13.12
CA TRP A 56 -6.58 -8.55 -12.78
C TRP A 56 -7.48 -7.77 -13.74
N LEU A 57 -7.52 -8.17 -15.02
CA LEU A 57 -8.31 -7.51 -16.07
C LEU A 57 -9.82 -7.75 -15.89
N ASP A 58 -10.20 -8.81 -15.19
CA ASP A 58 -11.60 -9.12 -14.88
C ASP A 58 -12.15 -8.28 -13.70
N LYS A 59 -11.25 -7.75 -12.86
CA LYS A 59 -11.59 -7.00 -11.64
C LYS A 59 -11.48 -5.48 -11.80
N PHE A 60 -10.78 -5.01 -12.83
CA PHE A 60 -10.54 -3.60 -13.07
C PHE A 60 -10.80 -3.23 -14.53
N SER A 61 -11.75 -2.32 -14.75
CA SER A 61 -11.89 -1.69 -16.06
C SER A 61 -10.67 -0.83 -16.40
N LYS A 62 -10.50 -0.45 -17.68
CA LYS A 62 -9.43 0.48 -18.09
C LYS A 62 -9.52 1.82 -17.35
N THR A 63 -10.73 2.28 -17.02
CA THR A 63 -10.98 3.51 -16.28
C THR A 63 -10.56 3.35 -14.82
N ASP A 64 -10.97 2.24 -14.18
CA ASP A 64 -10.60 1.94 -12.80
C ASP A 64 -9.09 1.81 -12.66
N TYR A 65 -8.44 1.04 -13.56
CA TYR A 65 -6.99 0.87 -13.52
C TYR A 65 -6.26 2.21 -13.44
N LYS A 66 -6.60 3.18 -14.31
CA LYS A 66 -5.97 4.51 -14.31
C LYS A 66 -6.22 5.29 -13.02
N LEU A 67 -7.38 5.10 -12.39
CA LEU A 67 -7.79 5.81 -11.18
C LEU A 67 -7.15 5.23 -9.91
N TYR A 68 -6.90 3.92 -9.89
CA TYR A 68 -6.53 3.20 -8.66
C TYR A 68 -5.07 2.76 -8.59
N ILE A 69 -4.36 2.61 -9.72
CA ILE A 69 -3.00 2.04 -9.72
C ILE A 69 -2.01 2.79 -8.81
N TYR A 70 -2.09 4.13 -8.76
CA TYR A 70 -1.24 4.98 -7.95
C TYR A 70 -1.92 5.50 -6.67
N ARG A 71 -3.01 4.88 -6.20
CA ARG A 71 -3.58 5.21 -4.89
C ARG A 71 -2.73 4.59 -3.79
N LEU A 72 -2.56 5.30 -2.67
CA LEU A 72 -1.86 4.78 -1.51
C LEU A 72 -2.53 3.49 -0.99
N GLY A 73 -3.87 3.44 -1.07
CA GLY A 73 -4.68 2.24 -0.84
C GLY A 73 -4.19 0.98 -1.55
N ASN A 74 -3.60 1.13 -2.75
CA ASN A 74 -3.12 0.05 -3.59
C ASN A 74 -1.64 -0.30 -3.36
N MET A 75 -0.97 0.37 -2.44
CA MET A 75 0.46 0.20 -2.18
C MET A 75 0.71 -0.44 -0.82
N THR A 76 1.76 -1.23 -0.73
CA THR A 76 2.26 -1.77 0.52
C THR A 76 3.79 -1.84 0.52
N LEU A 77 4.38 -2.19 1.67
CA LEU A 77 5.81 -2.40 1.82
C LEU A 77 6.12 -3.88 1.73
N LEU A 78 7.19 -4.23 1.02
CA LEU A 78 7.63 -5.61 0.92
C LEU A 78 9.16 -5.68 0.82
N ASP A 79 9.74 -6.70 1.44
CA ASP A 79 11.16 -7.01 1.29
C ASP A 79 11.55 -7.09 -0.19
N SER A 80 12.67 -6.47 -0.56
CA SER A 80 13.07 -6.33 -1.97
C SER A 80 13.26 -7.67 -2.68
N SER A 81 13.77 -8.69 -1.99
CA SER A 81 13.95 -10.05 -2.54
C SER A 81 12.61 -10.75 -2.79
N THR A 82 11.66 -10.53 -1.89
CA THR A 82 10.31 -11.07 -1.97
C THR A 82 9.51 -10.38 -3.06
N ASN A 83 9.65 -9.05 -3.18
CA ASN A 83 8.99 -8.24 -4.20
C ASN A 83 9.39 -8.66 -5.62
N ARG A 84 10.68 -8.94 -5.85
CA ARG A 84 11.15 -9.45 -7.15
C ARG A 84 10.54 -10.80 -7.52
N LYS A 85 10.26 -11.67 -6.55
CA LYS A 85 9.73 -13.02 -6.79
C LYS A 85 8.22 -13.03 -7.07
N ILE A 86 7.48 -12.10 -6.45
CA ILE A 86 6.01 -12.10 -6.51
C ILE A 86 5.48 -11.47 -7.80
N GLY A 87 6.10 -10.39 -8.28
CA GLY A 87 5.77 -9.74 -9.55
C GLY A 87 4.27 -9.52 -9.78
N ASN A 88 3.81 -9.84 -10.99
CA ASN A 88 2.42 -9.62 -11.42
C ASN A 88 1.50 -10.82 -11.14
N ARG A 89 1.82 -11.65 -10.14
CA ARG A 89 0.97 -12.80 -9.77
C ARG A 89 -0.46 -12.37 -9.40
N SER A 90 -1.36 -13.35 -9.43
CA SER A 90 -2.76 -13.17 -9.03
C SER A 90 -2.87 -12.67 -7.59
N PHE A 91 -3.96 -11.98 -7.24
CA PHE A 91 -4.17 -11.54 -5.86
C PHE A 91 -4.10 -12.68 -4.83
N PRO A 92 -4.76 -13.85 -5.04
CA PRO A 92 -4.63 -14.97 -4.11
C PRO A 92 -3.19 -15.46 -3.91
N ASP A 93 -2.37 -15.47 -4.97
CA ASP A 93 -0.96 -15.81 -4.84
C ASP A 93 -0.16 -14.74 -4.11
N LYS A 94 -0.53 -13.46 -4.27
CA LYS A 94 0.05 -12.38 -3.49
C LYS A 94 -0.26 -12.52 -2.00
N CYS A 95 -1.50 -12.86 -1.64
CA CYS A 95 -1.92 -13.06 -0.25
C CYS A 95 -1.12 -14.13 0.48
N LYS A 96 -0.72 -15.22 -0.19
CA LYS A 96 0.14 -16.28 0.39
C LYS A 96 1.50 -15.77 0.87
N VAL A 97 1.99 -14.69 0.26
CA VAL A 97 3.26 -14.04 0.63
C VAL A 97 3.00 -12.95 1.66
N PHE A 98 1.98 -12.13 1.44
CA PHE A 98 1.64 -11.02 2.33
C PHE A 98 1.30 -11.47 3.76
N SER A 99 0.62 -12.60 3.91
CA SER A 99 0.30 -13.17 5.23
C SER A 99 1.52 -13.56 6.07
N LYS A 100 2.68 -13.72 5.43
CA LYS A 100 3.97 -14.05 6.09
C LYS A 100 4.81 -12.81 6.38
N SER A 101 4.41 -11.63 5.91
CA SER A 101 5.14 -10.39 6.17
C SER A 101 5.17 -10.11 7.67
N LYS A 102 6.23 -9.49 8.19
CA LYS A 102 6.24 -8.96 9.57
C LYS A 102 5.59 -7.58 9.69
N LEU A 103 5.32 -6.93 8.56
CA LEU A 103 4.69 -5.62 8.50
C LEU A 103 3.17 -5.78 8.52
N GLU A 104 2.52 -5.21 9.52
CA GLU A 104 1.07 -5.26 9.70
C GLU A 104 0.33 -4.64 8.50
N ILE A 105 0.87 -3.55 7.94
CA ILE A 105 0.28 -2.89 6.75
C ILE A 105 0.23 -3.80 5.50
N THR A 106 1.09 -4.82 5.47
CA THR A 106 1.19 -5.82 4.41
C THR A 106 0.36 -7.06 4.75
N LYS A 107 0.42 -7.55 6.00
CA LYS A 107 -0.42 -8.64 6.48
C LYS A 107 -1.91 -8.33 6.30
N GLU A 108 -2.34 -7.12 6.66
CA GLU A 108 -3.73 -6.67 6.52
C GLU A 108 -4.27 -6.87 5.08
N VAL A 109 -3.43 -6.68 4.06
CA VAL A 109 -3.84 -6.88 2.66
C VAL A 109 -4.25 -8.33 2.40
N SER A 110 -3.61 -9.29 3.07
CA SER A 110 -3.90 -10.73 2.91
C SER A 110 -5.21 -11.17 3.54
N GLU A 111 -5.82 -10.34 4.39
CA GLU A 111 -7.12 -10.61 5.03
C GLU A 111 -8.29 -10.39 4.08
N ALA A 112 -8.08 -9.63 2.99
CA ALA A 112 -9.08 -9.45 1.96
C ALA A 112 -9.20 -10.70 1.07
N SER A 113 -10.43 -11.12 0.80
CA SER A 113 -10.72 -12.25 -0.08
C SER A 113 -10.57 -11.90 -1.58
N ILE A 114 -10.77 -10.62 -1.92
CA ILE A 114 -10.65 -10.08 -3.27
C ILE A 114 -9.92 -8.74 -3.23
N TRP A 115 -9.40 -8.32 -4.39
CA TRP A 115 -8.84 -6.99 -4.56
C TRP A 115 -9.53 -6.28 -5.72
N SER A 116 -10.23 -5.20 -5.41
CA SER A 116 -11.00 -4.39 -6.34
C SER A 116 -10.94 -2.90 -5.94
N PRO A 117 -11.48 -1.98 -6.74
CA PRO A 117 -11.62 -0.57 -6.35
C PRO A 117 -12.13 -0.37 -4.93
N LYS A 118 -13.17 -1.12 -4.53
CA LYS A 118 -13.77 -1.04 -3.20
C LYS A 118 -12.75 -1.28 -2.07
N GLN A 119 -11.95 -2.34 -2.15
CA GLN A 119 -10.95 -2.64 -1.12
C GLN A 119 -9.84 -1.58 -1.07
N ILE A 120 -9.46 -1.02 -2.23
CA ILE A 120 -8.46 0.07 -2.29
C ILE A 120 -8.99 1.31 -1.58
N GLU A 121 -10.27 1.62 -1.73
CA GLU A 121 -10.92 2.76 -1.07
C GLU A 121 -11.07 2.57 0.43
N GLU A 122 -11.61 1.42 0.85
CA GLU A 122 -11.76 1.06 2.28
C GLU A 122 -10.41 1.10 3.00
N ARG A 123 -9.38 0.51 2.40
CA ARG A 123 -8.03 0.54 2.96
C ARG A 123 -7.45 1.95 3.00
N GLN A 124 -7.66 2.75 1.95
CA GLN A 124 -7.19 4.13 1.94
C GLN A 124 -7.89 5.00 2.99
N GLU A 125 -9.17 4.76 3.24
CA GLU A 125 -9.91 5.45 4.30
C GLU A 125 -9.41 5.05 5.69
N LYS A 126 -9.11 3.76 5.93
CA LYS A 126 -8.47 3.32 7.17
C LYS A 126 -7.13 4.01 7.39
N MET A 127 -6.30 4.05 6.35
CA MET A 127 -5.00 4.72 6.38
C MET A 127 -5.11 6.23 6.59
N SER A 128 -6.14 6.89 6.05
CA SER A 128 -6.33 8.33 6.27
C SER A 128 -6.69 8.65 7.72
N ARG A 129 -7.46 7.78 8.38
CA ARG A 129 -7.73 7.89 9.83
C ARG A 129 -6.46 7.68 10.66
N ALA A 130 -5.64 6.70 10.31
CA ALA A 130 -4.34 6.48 10.96
C ALA A 130 -3.42 7.70 10.78
N ALA A 131 -3.32 8.20 9.55
CA ALA A 131 -2.55 9.40 9.23
C ALA A 131 -2.95 10.61 10.06
N TYR A 132 -4.27 10.83 10.23
CA TYR A 132 -4.77 11.91 11.06
C TYR A 132 -4.30 11.82 12.52
N GLN A 133 -4.15 10.60 13.08
CA GLN A 133 -3.65 10.40 14.44
C GLN A 133 -2.13 10.60 14.51
N ILE A 134 -1.38 10.07 13.53
CA ILE A 134 0.10 10.13 13.49
C ILE A 134 0.58 11.58 13.38
N TRP A 135 0.03 12.33 12.43
CA TRP A 135 0.48 13.69 12.10
C TRP A 135 -0.44 14.77 12.68
N ARG A 136 -1.19 14.46 13.75
CA ARG A 136 -2.02 15.45 14.43
C ARG A 136 -1.10 16.53 15.02
N LEU A 137 -1.16 17.74 14.46
CA LEU A 137 -0.48 18.89 15.03
C LEU A 137 -1.28 19.35 16.25
N GLY A 138 -0.69 19.19 17.44
CA GLY A 138 -1.23 19.75 18.66
C GLY A 138 -0.96 21.25 18.67
N TYR A 139 -1.99 22.04 18.39
CA TYR A 139 -2.02 23.47 18.68
C TYR A 139 -3.00 23.70 19.81
#